data_AF-A0A536FT77-F1
#
_entry.id   AF-A0A536FT77-F1
#
_cell.length_a   1.000
_cell.length_b   1.000
_cell.length_c   1.000
_cell.angle_alpha   90.00
_cell.angle_beta   90.00
_cell.angle_gamma   90.00
#
_symmetry.space_group_name_H-M   'P 1'
#
loop_
_entity.id
_entity.type
_entity.pdbx_description
1 polymer ?
#
loop_
_entity_poly.entity_id
_entity_poly.type
_entity_poly.pdbx_seq_one_letter_code
_entity_poly.pdbx_strand_id
1 'polypeptide(L)'
;MNRLLYATRDGRLRVHDSLQATARSGWEIGAADRLIPLPAGATLVHLPGRIPQGRAAGGEIGPVDDAGAVAVAAVLPPGYLRTWLPAYADDGRPPVLPLYGYAAVAAIDGEPHVAAMRTDRWSAWDPQADDRRHVERGIRAARRPLPDSRLLRHLETCATDYRCLTAQNLFIRRGEGAIPVSPACNAACLGCISEQWGDVDSPQTRLAFAPTASEIAELAAWHLSANPENFVSFGQGCEGEPLTRGAVLVEATRRIRSAWPQATIHINTNGSRPDVLRRLIDAGLNSIRISIFSLDDERFRAYYRPVGYGLEQVEQCAELMADAGGQVTINLLTFPGISDAQPEIDALVAFVQKHRVHQIQLRSLNVDPHWLLERIPHPTRGIGMRRFVRDLTARCAGLQLGNFTRPWRVAEPISA
;
A
#
# COMPACT_ATOMS: atom_id res chain seq x y z
N MET A 1 -7.10 -24.77 19.75
CA MET A 1 -5.92 -24.08 20.33
C MET A 1 -5.01 -23.69 19.17
N ASN A 2 -4.41 -22.50 19.15
CA ASN A 2 -3.48 -22.12 18.07
C ASN A 2 -2.08 -22.70 18.34
N ARG A 3 -1.50 -23.36 17.34
CA ARG A 3 -0.18 -23.96 17.39
C ARG A 3 0.80 -23.18 16.53
N LEU A 4 2.07 -23.18 16.92
CA LEU A 4 3.12 -22.58 16.12
C LEU A 4 3.22 -23.31 14.77
N LEU A 5 3.11 -22.53 13.68
CA LEU A 5 3.36 -22.97 12.31
C LEU A 5 4.76 -22.51 11.91
N TYR A 6 5.58 -23.43 11.43
CA TYR A 6 6.94 -23.14 10.97
C TYR A 6 7.26 -23.93 9.70
N ALA A 7 8.41 -23.67 9.08
CA ALA A 7 8.90 -24.43 7.94
C ALA A 7 10.23 -25.11 8.27
N THR A 8 10.48 -26.27 7.68
CA THR A 8 11.82 -26.85 7.61
C THR A 8 12.65 -26.13 6.53
N ARG A 9 13.97 -26.29 6.54
CA ARG A 9 14.88 -25.68 5.55
C ARG A 9 14.56 -26.04 4.09
N ASP A 10 13.96 -27.19 3.84
CA ASP A 10 13.49 -27.63 2.51
C ASP A 10 12.12 -27.06 2.12
N GLY A 11 11.55 -26.17 2.94
CA GLY A 11 10.32 -25.42 2.66
C GLY A 11 9.02 -26.13 3.07
N ARG A 12 9.08 -27.30 3.73
CA ARG A 12 7.86 -27.99 4.18
C ARG A 12 7.29 -27.35 5.43
N LEU A 13 5.99 -27.10 5.44
CA LEU A 13 5.28 -26.60 6.60
C LEU A 13 5.13 -27.68 7.67
N ARG A 14 5.28 -27.29 8.93
CA ARG A 14 5.16 -28.14 10.11
C ARG A 14 4.38 -27.40 11.19
N VAL A 15 3.61 -28.16 11.97
CA VAL A 15 2.92 -27.68 13.16
C VAL A 15 3.67 -28.19 14.37
N HIS A 16 3.98 -27.31 15.32
CA HIS A 16 4.65 -27.72 16.55
C HIS A 16 3.67 -28.39 17.51
N ASP A 17 4.07 -29.50 18.14
CA ASP A 17 3.20 -30.33 18.97
C ASP A 17 2.76 -29.64 20.28
N SER A 18 3.69 -28.94 20.95
CA SER A 18 3.47 -28.32 22.26
C SER A 18 3.42 -26.78 22.27
N LEU A 19 4.12 -26.08 21.35
CA LEU A 19 4.22 -24.63 21.38
C LEU A 19 3.01 -23.92 20.77
N GLN A 20 2.56 -22.87 21.45
CA GLN A 20 1.54 -21.95 20.93
C GLN A 20 2.19 -20.91 20.01
N ALA A 21 1.45 -20.48 19.00
CA ALA A 21 1.92 -19.42 18.10
C ALA A 21 2.05 -18.08 18.84
N THR A 22 3.12 -17.36 18.56
CA THR A 22 3.32 -15.98 19.03
C THR A 22 3.28 -15.00 17.86
N ALA A 23 3.09 -13.73 18.18
CA ALA A 23 3.01 -12.65 17.21
C ALA A 23 3.64 -11.37 17.79
N ARG A 24 4.10 -10.49 16.91
CA ARG A 24 4.79 -9.25 17.26
C ARG A 24 3.94 -8.02 16.97
N SER A 25 3.99 -7.04 17.87
CA SER A 25 3.49 -5.67 17.70
C SER A 25 4.61 -4.72 18.10
N GLY A 26 5.29 -4.12 17.12
CA GLY A 26 6.48 -3.32 17.34
C GLY A 26 7.55 -4.09 18.12
N TRP A 27 7.90 -3.58 19.30
CA TRP A 27 8.92 -4.15 20.18
C TRP A 27 8.37 -5.22 21.14
N GLU A 28 7.05 -5.43 21.19
CA GLU A 28 6.42 -6.43 22.05
C GLU A 28 6.11 -7.73 21.30
N ILE A 29 6.27 -8.86 21.99
CA ILE A 29 5.87 -10.19 21.52
C ILE A 29 4.78 -10.73 22.45
N GLY A 30 3.74 -11.28 21.88
CA GLY A 30 2.61 -11.83 22.62
C GLY A 30 1.79 -12.79 21.77
N ALA A 31 0.49 -12.83 22.02
CA ALA A 31 -0.45 -13.63 21.24
C ALA A 31 -1.30 -12.73 20.35
N ALA A 32 -1.56 -13.18 19.13
CA ALA A 32 -2.51 -12.50 18.26
C ALA A 32 -3.92 -12.54 18.86
N ASP A 33 -4.58 -11.38 18.91
CA ASP A 33 -5.93 -11.21 19.45
C ASP A 33 -6.99 -12.01 18.68
N ARG A 34 -6.85 -12.12 17.36
CA ARG A 34 -7.72 -12.93 16.51
C ARG A 34 -7.05 -13.31 15.20
N LEU A 35 -7.16 -14.59 14.87
CA LEU A 35 -6.74 -15.20 13.62
C LEU A 35 -7.96 -15.48 12.73
N ILE A 36 -7.79 -15.42 11.42
CA ILE A 36 -8.79 -15.82 10.42
C ILE A 36 -8.21 -16.95 9.55
N PRO A 37 -9.05 -17.80 8.93
CA PRO A 37 -8.55 -18.74 7.91
C PRO A 37 -7.74 -18.00 6.86
N LEU A 38 -6.66 -18.63 6.37
CA LEU A 38 -5.81 -18.02 5.35
C LEU A 38 -6.67 -17.66 4.11
N PRO A 39 -6.79 -16.37 3.74
CA PRO A 39 -7.69 -15.97 2.67
C PRO A 39 -7.18 -16.43 1.30
N ALA A 40 -8.11 -16.73 0.40
CA ALA A 40 -7.76 -17.05 -1.00
C ALA A 40 -6.91 -15.93 -1.62
N GLY A 41 -5.84 -16.32 -2.33
CA GLY A 41 -4.87 -15.39 -2.90
C GLY A 41 -3.77 -14.92 -1.94
N ALA A 42 -3.79 -15.33 -0.66
CA ALA A 42 -2.62 -15.19 0.21
C ALA A 42 -1.54 -16.21 -0.13
N THR A 43 -0.29 -15.88 0.18
CA THR A 43 0.86 -16.77 0.00
C THR A 43 1.57 -16.94 1.33
N LEU A 44 1.82 -18.20 1.72
CA LEU A 44 2.72 -18.50 2.83
C LEU A 44 4.16 -18.42 2.35
N VAL A 45 5.00 -17.77 3.14
CA VAL A 45 6.42 -17.55 2.84
C VAL A 45 7.26 -17.93 4.04
N HIS A 46 8.38 -18.62 3.80
CA HIS A 46 9.40 -18.80 4.82
C HIS A 46 10.24 -17.52 4.92
N LEU A 47 10.83 -17.28 6.08
CA LEU A 47 11.65 -16.11 6.40
C LEU A 47 13.10 -16.58 6.61
N PRO A 48 13.95 -16.59 5.57
CA PRO A 48 15.32 -17.14 5.66
C PRO A 48 16.11 -16.51 6.81
N GLY A 49 16.84 -17.29 7.61
CA GLY A 49 17.63 -16.76 8.74
C GLY A 49 16.82 -16.30 9.96
N ARG A 50 15.51 -16.59 10.00
CA ARG A 50 14.63 -16.26 11.13
C ARG A 50 14.20 -17.54 11.81
N ILE A 51 14.48 -17.65 13.09
CA ILE A 51 14.09 -18.75 13.96
C ILE A 51 12.71 -18.43 14.53
N PRO A 52 11.68 -19.27 14.34
CA PRO A 52 10.34 -19.00 14.84
C PRO A 52 10.35 -18.91 16.37
N GLN A 53 9.49 -18.04 16.93
CA GLN A 53 9.27 -17.97 18.37
C GLN A 53 7.93 -18.58 18.76
N GLY A 54 7.94 -19.42 19.79
CA GLY A 54 6.75 -20.08 20.33
C GLY A 54 6.58 -19.81 21.82
N ARG A 55 5.35 -20.00 22.31
CA ARG A 55 5.04 -19.93 23.73
C ARG A 55 4.84 -21.32 24.32
N ALA A 56 5.62 -21.65 25.34
CA ALA A 56 5.49 -22.90 26.09
C ALA A 56 4.27 -22.87 27.04
N ALA A 57 3.86 -24.04 27.55
CA ALA A 57 2.73 -24.16 28.47
C ALA A 57 2.91 -23.34 29.77
N GLY A 58 4.16 -23.21 30.25
CA GLY A 58 4.52 -22.36 31.39
C GLY A 58 4.46 -20.86 31.10
N GLY A 59 4.26 -20.47 29.84
CA GLY A 59 4.09 -19.09 29.40
C GLY A 59 5.36 -18.38 28.92
N GLU A 60 6.51 -19.04 29.01
CA GLU A 60 7.77 -18.58 28.44
C GLU A 60 7.68 -18.48 26.92
N ILE A 61 8.19 -17.39 26.37
CA ILE A 61 8.30 -17.15 24.93
C ILE A 61 9.76 -17.22 24.57
N GLY A 62 10.10 -18.03 23.57
CA GLY A 62 11.47 -18.21 23.14
C GLY A 62 11.57 -18.77 21.71
N PRO A 63 12.78 -18.75 21.14
CA PRO A 63 13.05 -19.41 19.86
C PRO A 63 12.79 -20.92 20.00
N VAL A 64 12.33 -21.54 18.91
CA VAL A 64 12.19 -23.00 18.86
C VAL A 64 13.57 -23.65 18.88
N ASP A 65 13.74 -24.64 19.75
CA ASP A 65 14.93 -25.50 19.83
C ASP A 65 14.80 -26.69 18.86
N ASP A 66 14.69 -26.38 17.56
CA ASP A 66 14.64 -27.36 16.48
C ASP A 66 15.61 -26.92 15.37
N ALA A 67 16.62 -27.76 15.15
CA ALA A 67 17.70 -27.49 14.21
C ALA A 67 17.16 -27.42 12.77
N GLY A 68 17.02 -26.20 12.26
CA GLY A 68 16.53 -25.94 10.91
C GLY A 68 15.07 -25.52 10.81
N ALA A 69 14.42 -25.22 11.94
CA ALA A 69 13.15 -24.50 11.94
C ALA A 69 13.32 -23.07 11.41
N VAL A 70 12.45 -22.68 10.48
CA VAL A 70 12.41 -21.38 9.83
C VAL A 70 11.06 -20.74 10.07
N ALA A 71 11.05 -19.46 10.45
CA ALA A 71 9.83 -18.71 10.67
C ALA A 71 9.01 -18.59 9.38
N VAL A 72 7.69 -18.60 9.51
CA VAL A 72 6.75 -18.48 8.39
C VAL A 72 5.87 -17.26 8.61
N ALA A 73 5.49 -16.61 7.52
CA ALA A 73 4.51 -15.54 7.49
C ALA A 73 3.54 -15.73 6.32
N ALA A 74 2.47 -14.94 6.30
CA ALA A 74 1.59 -14.80 5.15
C ALA A 74 1.75 -13.43 4.50
N VAL A 75 1.78 -13.39 3.18
CA VAL A 75 1.56 -12.18 2.37
C VAL A 75 0.09 -12.16 1.98
N LEU A 76 -0.63 -11.12 2.41
CA LEU A 76 -2.08 -10.99 2.24
C LEU A 76 -2.43 -10.38 0.86
N PRO A 77 -3.54 -10.80 0.24
CA PRO A 77 -4.06 -10.11 -0.94
C PRO A 77 -4.60 -8.72 -0.56
N PRO A 78 -4.76 -7.80 -1.53
CA PRO A 78 -5.35 -6.50 -1.28
C PRO A 78 -6.76 -6.58 -0.66
N GLY A 79 -7.12 -5.60 0.17
CA GLY A 79 -8.40 -5.60 0.91
C GLY A 79 -8.33 -6.22 2.31
N TYR A 80 -7.15 -6.62 2.75
CA TYR A 80 -6.88 -7.08 4.11
C TYR A 80 -5.86 -6.17 4.80
N LEU A 81 -6.12 -5.89 6.07
CA LEU A 81 -5.16 -5.29 6.99
C LEU A 81 -4.46 -6.39 7.79
N ARG A 82 -3.13 -6.38 7.79
CA ARG A 82 -2.31 -7.13 8.74
C ARG A 82 -2.55 -6.60 10.15
N THR A 83 -2.92 -7.46 11.09
CA THR A 83 -3.13 -7.06 12.49
C THR A 83 -1.94 -7.35 13.40
N TRP A 84 -1.10 -8.32 13.04
CA TRP A 84 0.14 -8.65 13.75
C TRP A 84 1.27 -9.05 12.81
N LEU A 85 2.51 -8.79 13.24
CA LEU A 85 3.74 -9.20 12.56
C LEU A 85 4.15 -10.61 13.02
N PRO A 86 4.86 -11.40 12.18
CA PRO A 86 5.47 -12.65 12.64
C PRO A 86 6.45 -12.38 13.79
N ALA A 87 6.50 -13.29 14.76
CA ALA A 87 7.47 -13.27 15.85
C ALA A 87 8.60 -14.27 15.58
N TYR A 88 9.83 -13.77 15.59
CA TYR A 88 11.03 -14.57 15.33
C TYR A 88 12.24 -13.97 16.05
N ALA A 89 13.25 -14.81 16.28
CA ALA A 89 14.61 -14.39 16.56
C ALA A 89 15.45 -14.49 15.28
N ASP A 90 16.49 -13.68 15.20
CA ASP A 90 17.45 -13.74 14.10
C ASP A 90 18.53 -14.79 14.38
N ASP A 91 19.02 -15.48 13.36
CA ASP A 91 20.10 -16.47 13.46
C ASP A 91 21.51 -15.87 13.56
N GLY A 92 21.59 -14.58 13.89
CA GLY A 92 22.82 -13.82 14.13
C GLY A 92 23.14 -12.77 13.07
N ARG A 93 23.01 -13.11 11.77
CA ARG A 93 23.23 -12.17 10.64
C ARG A 93 22.29 -12.46 9.48
N PRO A 94 20.98 -12.31 9.67
CA PRO A 94 20.02 -12.64 8.62
C PRO A 94 20.10 -11.63 7.46
N PRO A 95 19.87 -12.06 6.21
CA PRO A 95 19.75 -11.13 5.08
C PRO A 95 18.49 -10.29 5.25
N VAL A 96 18.45 -9.01 4.88
CA VAL A 96 17.20 -8.23 4.98
C VAL A 96 16.09 -8.87 4.14
N LEU A 97 14.88 -9.03 4.70
CA LEU A 97 13.77 -9.66 3.97
C LEU A 97 13.33 -8.80 2.76
N PRO A 98 12.88 -9.45 1.67
CA PRO A 98 12.24 -8.74 0.55
C PRO A 98 11.07 -7.84 1.00
N LEU A 99 10.75 -6.82 0.20
CA LEU A 99 9.70 -5.85 0.55
C LEU A 99 8.29 -6.43 0.38
N TYR A 100 7.84 -7.22 1.36
CA TYR A 100 6.49 -7.75 1.47
C TYR A 100 5.83 -7.44 2.83
N GLY A 101 4.49 -7.49 2.85
CA GLY A 101 3.67 -7.26 4.04
C GLY A 101 3.50 -8.54 4.86
N TYR A 102 4.55 -8.95 5.58
CA TYR A 102 4.57 -10.18 6.38
C TYR A 102 3.59 -10.15 7.56
N ALA A 103 2.59 -11.02 7.57
CA ALA A 103 1.61 -11.18 8.65
C ALA A 103 1.87 -12.46 9.47
N ALA A 104 1.61 -12.40 10.78
CA ALA A 104 1.74 -13.56 11.66
C ALA A 104 0.79 -14.69 11.25
N VAL A 105 1.25 -15.93 11.38
CA VAL A 105 0.46 -17.14 11.09
C VAL A 105 0.50 -18.12 12.24
N ALA A 106 -0.51 -18.98 12.29
CA ALA A 106 -0.61 -20.09 13.23
C ALA A 106 -1.37 -21.24 12.58
N ALA A 107 -1.26 -22.45 13.15
CA ALA A 107 -2.13 -23.56 12.82
C ALA A 107 -3.30 -23.63 13.81
N ILE A 108 -4.52 -23.75 13.30
CA ILE A 108 -5.73 -24.06 14.10
C ILE A 108 -6.35 -25.28 13.46
N ASP A 109 -6.50 -26.35 14.24
CA ASP A 109 -7.03 -27.65 13.79
C ASP A 109 -6.26 -28.22 12.57
N GLY A 110 -4.94 -28.00 12.56
CA GLY A 110 -4.04 -28.42 11.47
C GLY A 110 -3.96 -27.44 10.29
N GLU A 111 -4.86 -26.46 10.22
CA GLU A 111 -4.98 -25.57 9.06
C GLU A 111 -4.35 -24.18 9.28
N PRO A 112 -3.69 -23.59 8.26
CA PRO A 112 -3.11 -22.26 8.36
C PRO A 112 -4.15 -21.15 8.58
N HIS A 113 -3.88 -20.33 9.58
CA HIS A 113 -4.63 -19.13 9.90
C HIS A 113 -3.69 -17.94 10.03
N VAL A 114 -4.19 -16.73 9.78
CA VAL A 114 -3.40 -15.49 9.70
C VAL A 114 -3.98 -14.38 10.58
N ALA A 115 -3.09 -13.58 11.16
CA ALA A 115 -3.44 -12.39 11.93
C ALA A 115 -3.79 -11.22 11.00
N ALA A 116 -5.03 -11.21 10.53
CA ALA A 116 -5.54 -10.20 9.61
C ALA A 116 -7.01 -9.87 9.84
N MET A 117 -7.46 -8.74 9.29
CA MET A 117 -8.87 -8.42 9.13
C MET A 117 -9.14 -7.96 7.71
N ARG A 118 -10.28 -8.35 7.15
CA ARG A 118 -10.73 -7.81 5.87
C ARG A 118 -11.27 -6.41 6.08
N THR A 119 -10.76 -5.45 5.33
CA THR A 119 -11.11 -4.02 5.43
C THR A 119 -11.84 -3.51 4.20
N ASP A 120 -11.75 -4.21 3.06
CA ASP A 120 -12.39 -3.77 1.82
C ASP A 120 -12.79 -4.95 0.92
N ARG A 121 -13.78 -4.70 0.06
CA ARG A 121 -14.19 -5.58 -1.04
C ARG A 121 -14.43 -4.73 -2.28
N TRP A 122 -13.73 -5.04 -3.37
CA TRP A 122 -14.05 -4.48 -4.66
C TRP A 122 -13.66 -5.45 -5.77
N SER A 123 -14.61 -5.84 -6.60
CA SER A 123 -14.39 -6.79 -7.70
C SER A 123 -13.32 -6.30 -8.68
N ALA A 124 -13.20 -4.98 -8.88
CA ALA A 124 -12.16 -4.41 -9.72
C ALA A 124 -10.75 -4.59 -9.16
N TRP A 125 -10.58 -5.03 -7.92
CA TRP A 125 -9.28 -5.36 -7.30
C TRP A 125 -9.26 -6.78 -6.73
N ASP A 126 -10.17 -7.65 -7.17
CA ASP A 126 -10.15 -9.06 -6.80
C ASP A 126 -9.08 -9.80 -7.62
N PRO A 127 -8.00 -10.30 -7.01
CA PRO A 127 -6.94 -11.03 -7.73
C PRO A 127 -7.45 -12.34 -8.35
N GLN A 128 -8.59 -12.87 -7.90
CA GLN A 128 -9.17 -14.13 -8.40
C GLN A 128 -10.20 -13.93 -9.52
N ALA A 129 -10.47 -12.68 -9.94
CA ALA A 129 -11.43 -12.40 -11.00
C ALA A 129 -11.06 -13.07 -12.34
N ASP A 130 -12.04 -13.70 -12.99
CA ASP A 130 -11.81 -14.52 -14.20
C ASP A 130 -11.24 -13.74 -15.39
N ASP A 131 -11.56 -12.46 -15.52
CA ASP A 131 -11.02 -11.61 -16.58
C ASP A 131 -9.52 -11.36 -16.45
N ARG A 132 -8.96 -11.43 -15.23
CA ARG A 132 -7.50 -11.33 -15.01
C ARG A 132 -6.75 -12.51 -15.58
N ARG A 133 -7.38 -13.68 -15.70
CA ARG A 133 -6.82 -14.84 -16.41
C ARG A 133 -6.61 -14.55 -17.91
N HIS A 134 -7.24 -13.49 -18.42
CA HIS A 134 -7.24 -13.12 -19.83
C HIS A 134 -6.56 -11.75 -20.09
N VAL A 135 -5.73 -11.26 -19.17
CA VAL A 135 -5.04 -9.95 -19.30
C VAL A 135 -4.28 -9.80 -20.63
N GLU A 136 -3.69 -10.88 -21.13
CA GLU A 136 -2.97 -10.88 -22.42
C GLU A 136 -3.85 -10.49 -23.61
N ARG A 137 -5.15 -10.80 -23.56
CA ARG A 137 -6.10 -10.35 -24.60
C ARG A 137 -6.26 -8.84 -24.56
N GLY A 138 -6.36 -8.26 -23.36
CA GLY A 138 -6.39 -6.82 -23.13
C GLY A 138 -5.11 -6.12 -23.61
N ILE A 139 -3.95 -6.71 -23.33
CA ILE A 139 -2.65 -6.23 -23.81
C ILE A 139 -2.61 -6.19 -25.34
N ARG A 140 -3.01 -7.27 -26.02
CA ARG A 140 -3.09 -7.31 -27.49
C ARG A 140 -4.10 -6.30 -28.05
N ALA A 141 -5.22 -6.10 -27.38
CA ALA A 141 -6.22 -5.12 -27.78
C ALA A 141 -5.71 -3.67 -27.65
N ALA A 142 -4.91 -3.37 -26.62
CA ALA A 142 -4.32 -2.05 -26.40
C ALA A 142 -3.24 -1.68 -27.43
N ARG A 143 -2.45 -2.66 -27.89
CA ARG A 143 -1.37 -2.45 -28.87
C ARG A 143 -1.85 -1.99 -30.26
N ARG A 144 -3.12 -2.25 -30.63
CA ARG A 144 -3.67 -1.86 -31.93
C ARG A 144 -3.90 -0.33 -32.05
N PRO A 145 -4.65 0.32 -31.15
CA PRO A 145 -4.86 1.76 -31.18
C PRO A 145 -3.68 2.57 -30.65
N LEU A 146 -2.74 1.96 -29.91
CA LEU A 146 -1.61 2.64 -29.26
C LEU A 146 -0.26 1.92 -29.52
N PRO A 147 0.12 1.68 -30.80
CA PRO A 147 1.25 0.81 -31.14
C PRO A 147 2.60 1.35 -30.63
N ASP A 148 2.77 2.67 -30.62
CA ASP A 148 4.04 3.31 -30.24
C ASP A 148 4.13 3.66 -28.74
N SER A 149 3.06 3.41 -27.97
CA SER A 149 2.97 3.82 -26.56
C SER A 149 4.04 3.17 -25.69
N ARG A 150 5.00 3.98 -25.23
CA ARG A 150 6.02 3.58 -24.25
C ARG A 150 5.39 3.21 -22.91
N LEU A 151 4.31 3.91 -22.53
CA LEU A 151 3.55 3.65 -21.32
C LEU A 151 2.92 2.26 -21.33
N LEU A 152 2.31 1.85 -22.45
CA LEU A 152 1.73 0.51 -22.56
C LEU A 152 2.79 -0.58 -22.42
N ARG A 153 3.96 -0.42 -23.02
CA ARG A 153 5.06 -1.39 -22.89
C ARG A 153 5.53 -1.52 -21.44
N HIS A 154 5.66 -0.42 -20.72
CA HIS A 154 6.01 -0.46 -19.30
C HIS A 154 4.91 -1.10 -18.43
N LEU A 155 3.64 -0.75 -18.69
CA LEU A 155 2.50 -1.31 -17.96
C LEU A 155 2.27 -2.79 -18.26
N GLU A 156 2.66 -3.28 -19.44
CA GLU A 156 2.63 -4.69 -19.78
C GLU A 156 3.49 -5.49 -18.80
N THR A 157 4.76 -5.12 -18.61
CA THR A 157 5.64 -5.71 -17.58
C THR A 157 5.01 -5.66 -16.20
N CYS A 158 4.39 -4.53 -15.83
CA CYS A 158 3.71 -4.41 -14.55
C CYS A 158 2.53 -5.38 -14.42
N ALA A 159 1.75 -5.59 -15.48
CA ALA A 159 0.57 -6.43 -15.50
C ALA A 159 0.89 -7.92 -15.57
N THR A 160 2.01 -8.30 -16.18
CA THR A 160 2.45 -9.70 -16.35
C THR A 160 3.39 -10.14 -15.25
N ASP A 161 4.54 -9.48 -15.11
CA ASP A 161 5.67 -9.96 -14.32
C ASP A 161 5.42 -9.68 -12.84
N TYR A 162 4.97 -8.46 -12.53
CA TYR A 162 4.61 -8.06 -11.16
C TYR A 162 3.16 -8.39 -10.80
N ARG A 163 2.35 -8.78 -11.80
CA ARG A 163 0.90 -9.04 -11.66
C ARG A 163 0.17 -7.90 -10.92
N CYS A 164 0.59 -6.65 -11.16
CA CYS A 164 0.03 -5.47 -10.54
C CYS A 164 -1.45 -5.35 -10.92
N LEU A 165 -2.35 -5.44 -9.93
CA LEU A 165 -3.79 -5.44 -10.19
C LEU A 165 -4.25 -4.15 -10.87
N THR A 166 -3.65 -3.00 -10.52
CA THR A 166 -3.98 -1.70 -11.12
C THR A 166 -3.47 -1.58 -12.57
N ALA A 167 -2.32 -2.18 -12.90
CA ALA A 167 -1.85 -2.25 -14.28
C ALA A 167 -2.76 -3.18 -15.11
N GLN A 168 -3.19 -4.31 -14.53
CA GLN A 168 -4.15 -5.21 -15.17
C GLN A 168 -5.51 -4.53 -15.39
N ASN A 169 -5.97 -3.71 -14.45
CA ASN A 169 -7.23 -2.94 -14.55
C ASN A 169 -7.28 -2.05 -15.79
N LEU A 170 -6.14 -1.48 -16.19
CA LEU A 170 -6.01 -0.75 -17.43
C LEU A 170 -6.31 -1.66 -18.64
N PHE A 171 -5.66 -2.82 -18.73
CA PHE A 171 -5.81 -3.71 -19.88
C PHE A 171 -7.17 -4.41 -19.97
N ILE A 172 -7.78 -4.75 -18.83
CA ILE A 172 -9.16 -5.26 -18.79
C ILE A 172 -10.19 -4.11 -18.81
N ARG A 173 -9.73 -2.86 -18.82
CA ARG A 173 -10.49 -1.62 -18.91
C ARG A 173 -11.59 -1.48 -17.85
N ARG A 174 -11.27 -1.72 -16.58
CA ARG A 174 -12.20 -1.68 -15.44
C ARG A 174 -11.63 -0.95 -14.23
N GLY A 175 -12.36 0.05 -13.73
CA GLY A 175 -12.01 0.78 -12.51
C GLY A 175 -10.84 1.74 -12.71
N GLU A 176 -9.85 1.65 -11.83
CA GLU A 176 -8.67 2.52 -11.85
C GLU A 176 -7.71 2.17 -12.99
N GLY A 177 -7.49 3.10 -13.91
CA GLY A 177 -6.45 3.05 -14.94
C GLY A 177 -5.18 3.73 -14.45
N ALA A 178 -4.19 2.93 -14.06
CA ALA A 178 -2.89 3.40 -13.61
C ALA A 178 -2.06 4.00 -14.76
N ILE A 179 -1.60 5.24 -14.60
CA ILE A 179 -0.73 5.92 -15.56
C ILE A 179 0.54 6.38 -14.83
N PRO A 180 1.69 5.69 -15.00
CA PRO A 180 2.94 6.12 -14.42
C PRO A 180 3.51 7.32 -15.18
N VAL A 181 3.97 8.36 -14.49
CA VAL A 181 4.32 9.66 -15.08
C VAL A 181 5.72 10.17 -14.72
N SER A 182 6.35 9.62 -13.68
CA SER A 182 7.56 10.18 -13.09
C SER A 182 8.69 9.17 -12.91
N PRO A 183 9.83 9.33 -13.61
CA PRO A 183 11.03 8.56 -13.33
C PRO A 183 11.80 9.07 -12.10
N ALA A 184 11.45 10.25 -11.55
CA ALA A 184 12.20 10.90 -10.47
C ALA A 184 11.39 10.96 -9.18
N CYS A 185 12.06 10.89 -8.03
CA CYS A 185 11.47 11.05 -6.71
C CYS A 185 12.32 12.02 -5.88
N ASN A 186 11.69 12.72 -4.95
CA ASN A 186 12.34 13.60 -3.97
C ASN A 186 12.30 13.00 -2.55
N ALA A 187 12.21 11.68 -2.44
CA ALA A 187 12.24 10.94 -1.17
C ALA A 187 13.04 9.64 -1.35
N ALA A 188 13.82 9.28 -0.34
CA ALA A 188 14.61 8.04 -0.32
C ALA A 188 14.01 7.04 0.69
N CYS A 189 12.72 6.73 0.52
CA CYS A 189 11.94 5.96 1.49
C CYS A 189 12.61 4.61 1.82
N LEU A 190 12.66 4.24 3.10
CA LEU A 190 13.17 2.94 3.56
C LEU A 190 12.54 1.76 2.81
N GLY A 191 11.21 1.79 2.60
CA GLY A 191 10.45 0.76 1.90
C GLY A 191 10.10 1.11 0.45
N CYS A 192 10.94 1.87 -0.28
CA CYS A 192 10.65 2.21 -1.67
C CYS A 192 10.61 0.95 -2.56
N ILE A 193 9.50 0.72 -3.25
CA ILE A 193 9.31 -0.51 -4.02
C ILE A 193 9.76 -0.42 -5.48
N SER A 194 10.11 0.78 -5.97
CA SER A 194 10.58 1.01 -7.34
C SER A 194 12.09 1.27 -7.46
N GLU A 195 12.74 1.68 -6.36
CA GLU A 195 14.15 2.04 -6.34
C GLU A 195 14.68 1.87 -4.92
N GLN A 196 15.75 1.10 -4.75
CA GLN A 196 16.36 0.84 -3.46
C GLN A 196 17.80 1.35 -3.41
N TRP A 197 18.19 1.82 -2.23
CA TRP A 197 19.49 2.41 -1.94
C TRP A 197 20.13 1.62 -0.79
N GLY A 198 20.39 0.33 -1.00
CA GLY A 198 20.90 -0.56 0.05
C GLY A 198 20.78 -2.05 -0.27
N ASP A 199 20.71 -2.87 0.78
CA ASP A 199 20.87 -4.34 0.75
C ASP A 199 19.59 -5.12 0.34
N VAL A 200 18.57 -4.44 -0.19
CA VAL A 200 17.30 -5.07 -0.59
C VAL A 200 16.96 -4.68 -2.01
N ASP A 201 16.65 -5.66 -2.85
CA ASP A 201 16.18 -5.41 -4.20
C ASP A 201 14.76 -4.80 -4.19
N SER A 202 14.55 -3.80 -5.04
CA SER A 202 13.21 -3.27 -5.30
C SER A 202 12.37 -4.34 -6.03
N PRO A 203 11.15 -4.67 -5.56
CA PRO A 203 10.30 -5.68 -6.19
C PRO A 203 9.75 -5.24 -7.57
N GLN A 204 9.87 -3.96 -7.92
CA GLN A 204 9.45 -3.41 -9.21
C GLN A 204 10.56 -2.51 -9.78
N THR A 205 10.69 -2.49 -11.10
CA THR A 205 11.62 -1.58 -11.78
C THR A 205 10.97 -0.21 -11.97
N ARG A 206 11.67 0.85 -11.57
CA ARG A 206 11.21 2.23 -11.82
C ARG A 206 11.08 2.54 -13.30
N LEU A 207 10.04 3.28 -13.65
CA LEU A 207 9.84 3.90 -14.96
C LEU A 207 11.12 4.63 -15.40
N ALA A 208 11.69 4.21 -16.53
CA ALA A 208 12.99 4.71 -16.99
C ALA A 208 12.89 5.96 -17.89
N PHE A 209 11.69 6.47 -18.13
CA PHE A 209 11.47 7.61 -19.01
C PHE A 209 10.41 8.56 -18.47
N ALA A 210 10.40 9.76 -19.01
CA ALA A 210 9.44 10.81 -18.73
C ALA A 210 8.37 10.84 -19.85
N PRO A 211 7.14 10.36 -19.61
CA PRO A 211 6.05 10.42 -20.60
C PRO A 211 5.69 11.87 -20.91
N THR A 212 5.25 12.11 -22.15
CA THR A 212 4.71 13.39 -22.61
C THR A 212 3.23 13.54 -22.20
N ALA A 213 2.72 14.77 -22.25
CA ALA A 213 1.30 15.01 -21.96
C ALA A 213 0.36 14.31 -22.96
N SER A 214 0.81 14.13 -24.21
CA SER A 214 0.04 13.40 -25.23
C SER A 214 -0.06 11.92 -24.88
N GLU A 215 1.06 11.26 -24.58
CA GLU A 215 1.08 9.84 -24.20
C GLU A 215 0.19 9.56 -22.98
N ILE A 216 0.21 10.46 -21.98
CA ILE A 216 -0.65 10.36 -20.79
C ILE A 216 -2.13 10.49 -21.18
N ALA A 217 -2.48 11.51 -21.97
CA ALA A 217 -3.87 11.77 -22.36
C ALA A 217 -4.44 10.69 -23.30
N GLU A 218 -3.64 10.16 -24.23
CA GLU A 218 -4.01 9.07 -25.14
C GLU A 218 -4.32 7.78 -24.38
N LEU A 219 -3.46 7.42 -23.42
CA LEU A 219 -3.68 6.24 -22.59
C LEU A 219 -4.92 6.42 -21.69
N ALA A 220 -5.08 7.60 -21.10
CA ALA A 220 -6.26 7.93 -20.32
C ALA A 220 -7.55 7.82 -21.15
N ALA A 221 -7.58 8.39 -22.36
CA ALA A 221 -8.72 8.32 -23.27
C ALA A 221 -9.05 6.88 -23.67
N TRP A 222 -8.03 6.06 -23.93
CA TRP A 222 -8.24 4.64 -24.22
C TRP A 222 -8.87 3.89 -23.04
N HIS A 223 -8.49 4.17 -21.80
CA HIS A 223 -9.11 3.52 -20.63
C HIS A 223 -10.52 4.05 -20.32
N LEU A 224 -10.69 5.38 -20.30
CA LEU A 224 -11.94 6.04 -19.94
C LEU A 224 -13.07 5.77 -20.93
N SER A 225 -12.75 5.59 -22.22
CA SER A 225 -13.76 5.26 -23.25
C SER A 225 -14.41 3.89 -23.12
N ALA A 226 -13.96 3.04 -22.20
CA ALA A 226 -14.54 1.72 -22.02
C ALA A 226 -15.81 1.73 -21.18
N ASN A 227 -15.83 2.57 -20.14
CA ASN A 227 -16.87 2.55 -19.13
C ASN A 227 -16.90 3.91 -18.39
N PRO A 228 -18.06 4.56 -18.24
CA PRO A 228 -18.16 5.83 -17.53
C PRO A 228 -17.75 5.77 -16.05
N GLU A 229 -17.76 4.59 -15.43
CA GLU A 229 -17.30 4.38 -14.05
C GLU A 229 -15.77 4.26 -13.94
N ASN A 230 -15.06 4.16 -15.07
CA ASN A 230 -13.60 4.15 -15.05
C ASN A 230 -13.05 5.51 -14.67
N PHE A 231 -11.91 5.49 -13.99
CA PHE A 231 -11.14 6.69 -13.69
C PHE A 231 -9.66 6.44 -13.94
N VAL A 232 -8.86 7.50 -13.92
CA VAL A 232 -7.41 7.42 -14.12
C VAL A 232 -6.67 7.94 -12.90
N SER A 233 -5.49 7.38 -12.65
CA SER A 233 -4.62 7.83 -11.57
C SER A 233 -3.17 8.01 -12.01
N PHE A 234 -2.55 9.07 -11.50
CA PHE A 234 -1.10 9.28 -11.53
C PHE A 234 -0.48 8.75 -10.23
N GLY A 235 0.78 8.32 -10.25
CA GLY A 235 1.48 7.82 -9.04
C GLY A 235 1.27 6.34 -8.80
N GLN A 236 2.17 5.50 -9.30
CA GLN A 236 2.09 4.05 -9.23
C GLN A 236 3.30 3.44 -8.50
N GLY A 237 3.19 2.18 -8.12
CA GLY A 237 4.29 1.48 -7.43
C GLY A 237 5.58 1.36 -8.24
N CYS A 238 5.50 1.50 -9.55
CA CYS A 238 6.62 1.40 -10.48
C CYS A 238 7.22 2.76 -10.90
N GLU A 239 6.92 3.85 -10.21
CA GLU A 239 7.43 5.19 -10.55
C GLU A 239 8.00 5.92 -9.32
N GLY A 240 8.45 7.16 -9.51
CA GLY A 240 8.85 8.10 -8.46
C GLY A 240 7.69 8.97 -7.96
N GLU A 241 7.94 10.27 -7.73
CA GLU A 241 6.94 11.22 -7.24
C GLU A 241 6.29 12.00 -8.40
N PRO A 242 4.97 11.85 -8.66
CA PRO A 242 4.28 12.53 -9.75
C PRO A 242 4.33 14.07 -9.70
N LEU A 243 4.30 14.68 -8.53
CA LEU A 243 4.32 16.14 -8.42
C LEU A 243 5.64 16.77 -8.91
N THR A 244 6.70 15.98 -9.11
CA THR A 244 7.93 16.45 -9.79
C THR A 244 7.73 16.68 -11.29
N ARG A 245 6.61 16.23 -11.88
CA ARG A 245 6.28 16.33 -13.31
C ARG A 245 5.34 17.49 -13.65
N GLY A 246 5.31 18.53 -12.81
CA GLY A 246 4.28 19.57 -12.80
C GLY A 246 3.80 20.09 -14.15
N ALA A 247 4.67 20.67 -15.00
CA ALA A 247 4.24 21.28 -16.26
C ALA A 247 3.56 20.28 -17.22
N VAL A 248 4.12 19.08 -17.35
CA VAL A 248 3.59 18.01 -18.22
C VAL A 248 2.29 17.45 -17.66
N LEU A 249 2.23 17.24 -16.34
CA LEU A 249 1.07 16.63 -15.70
C LEU A 249 -0.14 17.59 -15.68
N VAL A 250 0.10 18.89 -15.53
CA VAL A 250 -0.92 19.94 -15.65
C VAL A 250 -1.51 19.94 -17.07
N GLU A 251 -0.67 19.91 -18.10
CA GLU A 251 -1.14 19.88 -19.49
C GLU A 251 -1.94 18.59 -19.80
N ALA A 252 -1.45 17.43 -19.35
CA ALA A 252 -2.18 16.18 -19.50
C ALA A 252 -3.54 16.20 -18.79
N THR A 253 -3.58 16.76 -17.58
CA THR A 253 -4.82 16.89 -16.78
C THR A 253 -5.84 17.76 -17.51
N ARG A 254 -5.43 18.90 -18.09
CA ARG A 254 -6.34 19.75 -18.90
C ARG A 254 -6.92 18.99 -20.10
N ARG A 255 -6.09 18.26 -20.83
CA ARG A 255 -6.54 17.45 -21.98
C ARG A 255 -7.55 16.39 -21.56
N ILE A 256 -7.28 15.68 -20.48
CA ILE A 256 -8.18 14.65 -19.93
C ILE A 256 -9.49 15.30 -19.48
N ARG A 257 -9.45 16.36 -18.67
CA ARG A 257 -10.65 17.04 -18.17
C ARG A 257 -11.50 17.61 -19.31
N SER A 258 -10.87 18.19 -20.34
CA SER A 258 -11.58 18.74 -21.49
C SER A 258 -12.33 17.67 -22.29
N ALA A 259 -11.75 16.47 -22.44
CA ALA A 259 -12.38 15.36 -23.17
C ALA A 259 -13.33 14.54 -22.29
N TRP A 260 -13.11 14.51 -20.98
CA TRP A 260 -13.85 13.73 -19.99
C TRP A 260 -14.26 14.60 -18.80
N PRO A 261 -15.26 15.51 -18.97
CA PRO A 261 -15.61 16.51 -17.96
C PRO A 261 -16.02 15.93 -16.61
N GLN A 262 -16.51 14.69 -16.59
CA GLN A 262 -17.02 14.01 -15.40
C GLN A 262 -16.06 12.97 -14.81
N ALA A 263 -14.93 12.69 -15.46
CA ALA A 263 -14.02 11.65 -14.99
C ALA A 263 -13.36 12.03 -13.66
N THR A 264 -13.10 11.05 -12.80
CA THR A 264 -12.16 11.25 -11.70
C THR A 264 -10.73 11.24 -12.26
N ILE A 265 -9.96 12.28 -11.94
CA ILE A 265 -8.53 12.34 -12.20
C ILE A 265 -7.86 12.35 -10.83
N HIS A 266 -7.20 11.24 -10.50
CA HIS A 266 -6.62 10.97 -9.19
C HIS A 266 -5.09 11.10 -9.22
N ILE A 267 -4.49 11.51 -8.10
CA ILE A 267 -3.04 11.49 -7.92
C ILE A 267 -2.65 10.81 -6.61
N ASN A 268 -1.73 9.87 -6.69
CA ASN A 268 -1.02 9.32 -5.54
C ASN A 268 0.30 10.07 -5.37
N THR A 269 0.58 10.58 -4.17
CA THR A 269 1.73 11.47 -3.94
C THR A 269 2.25 11.38 -2.51
N ASN A 270 3.50 11.75 -2.32
CA ASN A 270 4.10 12.04 -1.01
C ASN A 270 3.70 13.43 -0.45
N GLY A 271 2.98 14.26 -1.20
CA GLY A 271 2.51 15.58 -0.75
C GLY A 271 3.59 16.66 -0.71
N SER A 272 4.66 16.53 -1.50
CA SER A 272 5.85 17.39 -1.38
C SER A 272 5.77 18.74 -2.10
N ARG A 273 4.80 18.97 -2.99
CA ARG A 273 4.77 20.16 -3.88
C ARG A 273 3.38 20.80 -3.98
N PRO A 274 2.98 21.59 -2.97
CA PRO A 274 1.69 22.31 -2.96
C PRO A 274 1.51 23.24 -4.17
N ASP A 275 2.59 23.89 -4.63
CA ASP A 275 2.59 24.77 -5.80
C ASP A 275 2.16 24.04 -7.09
N VAL A 276 2.63 22.82 -7.27
CA VAL A 276 2.27 21.97 -8.41
C VAL A 276 0.84 21.44 -8.25
N LEU A 277 0.47 21.02 -7.03
CA LEU A 277 -0.86 20.50 -6.77
C LEU A 277 -1.95 21.55 -7.05
N ARG A 278 -1.75 22.81 -6.62
CA ARG A 278 -2.70 23.90 -6.91
C ARG A 278 -2.97 24.01 -8.41
N ARG A 279 -1.92 24.01 -9.23
CA ARG A 279 -2.04 24.08 -10.71
C ARG A 279 -2.71 22.85 -11.32
N LEU A 280 -2.56 21.67 -10.71
CA LEU A 280 -3.25 20.46 -11.14
C LEU A 280 -4.74 20.52 -10.82
N ILE A 281 -5.10 21.03 -9.64
CA ILE A 281 -6.49 21.28 -9.24
C ILE A 281 -7.13 22.25 -10.24
N ASP A 282 -6.47 23.37 -10.55
CA ASP A 282 -6.95 24.35 -11.54
C ASP A 282 -7.12 23.74 -12.95
N ALA A 283 -6.33 22.72 -13.28
CA ALA A 283 -6.44 21.97 -14.54
C ALA A 283 -7.55 20.90 -14.54
N GLY A 284 -8.15 20.62 -13.38
CA GLY A 284 -9.25 19.66 -13.23
C GLY A 284 -8.92 18.37 -12.49
N LEU A 285 -7.80 18.29 -11.78
CA LEU A 285 -7.54 17.21 -10.81
C LEU A 285 -8.55 17.33 -9.65
N ASN A 286 -9.23 16.25 -9.29
CA ASN A 286 -10.32 16.29 -8.30
C ASN A 286 -10.24 15.21 -7.21
N SER A 287 -9.14 14.47 -7.13
CA SER A 287 -8.92 13.46 -6.09
C SER A 287 -7.43 13.28 -5.81
N ILE A 288 -7.06 13.15 -4.53
CA ILE A 288 -5.69 12.93 -4.07
C ILE A 288 -5.61 11.78 -3.07
N ARG A 289 -4.52 11.03 -3.12
CA ARG A 289 -4.08 10.11 -2.07
C ARG A 289 -2.68 10.46 -1.61
N ILE A 290 -2.59 10.92 -0.37
CA ILE A 290 -1.31 11.28 0.25
C ILE A 290 -0.80 10.07 1.02
N SER A 291 0.43 9.62 0.74
CA SER A 291 1.04 8.54 1.52
C SER A 291 1.58 9.06 2.84
N ILE A 292 1.20 8.39 3.93
CA ILE A 292 1.63 8.70 5.29
C ILE A 292 2.11 7.41 5.96
N PHE A 293 3.31 7.45 6.52
CA PHE A 293 3.81 6.43 7.46
C PHE A 293 3.55 6.87 8.90
N SER A 294 3.85 8.13 9.20
CA SER A 294 3.65 8.76 10.51
C SER A 294 3.46 10.27 10.32
N LEU A 295 2.72 10.88 11.24
CA LEU A 295 2.54 12.34 11.36
C LEU A 295 3.44 12.93 12.47
N ASP A 296 4.31 12.11 13.07
CA ASP A 296 5.42 12.55 13.90
C ASP A 296 6.63 12.89 13.01
N ASP A 297 7.25 14.05 13.20
CA ASP A 297 8.30 14.56 12.29
C ASP A 297 9.55 13.66 12.30
N GLU A 298 9.96 13.14 13.45
CA GLU A 298 11.15 12.27 13.54
C GLU A 298 10.91 10.95 12.80
N ARG A 299 9.77 10.29 13.04
CA ARG A 299 9.42 9.04 12.32
C ARG A 299 9.16 9.28 10.85
N PHE A 300 8.52 10.38 10.49
CA PHE A 300 8.29 10.80 9.11
C PHE A 300 9.64 10.92 8.37
N ARG A 301 10.61 11.65 8.93
CA ARG A 301 11.94 11.83 8.33
C ARG A 301 12.74 10.53 8.29
N ALA A 302 12.67 9.72 9.34
CA ALA A 302 13.35 8.44 9.40
C ALA A 302 12.89 7.50 8.26
N TYR A 303 11.58 7.45 8.01
CA TYR A 303 11.01 6.61 6.95
C TYR A 303 11.16 7.22 5.55
N TYR A 304 10.67 8.44 5.31
CA TYR A 304 10.60 9.04 3.97
C TYR A 304 11.94 9.58 3.47
N ARG A 305 12.81 10.02 4.38
CA ARG A 305 14.08 10.71 4.06
C ARG A 305 13.85 11.78 2.97
N PRO A 306 13.01 12.78 3.26
CA PRO A 306 12.53 13.74 2.27
C PRO A 306 13.64 14.70 1.83
N VAL A 307 13.61 15.08 0.54
CA VAL A 307 14.50 16.10 -0.03
C VAL A 307 13.66 17.36 -0.33
N GLY A 308 13.86 18.39 0.47
CA GLY A 308 13.24 19.70 0.27
C GLY A 308 11.74 19.79 0.59
N TYR A 309 11.20 18.88 1.42
CA TYR A 309 9.83 18.97 1.94
C TYR A 309 9.70 18.33 3.33
N GLY A 310 8.60 18.64 4.02
CA GLY A 310 8.23 18.10 5.32
C GLY A 310 6.71 17.97 5.48
N LEU A 311 6.26 17.68 6.71
CA LEU A 311 4.84 17.55 7.04
C LEU A 311 4.02 18.82 6.72
N GLU A 312 4.65 20.00 6.76
CA GLU A 312 3.99 21.26 6.37
C GLU A 312 3.47 21.21 4.92
N GLN A 313 4.28 20.75 3.96
CA GLN A 313 3.85 20.62 2.57
C GLN A 313 2.78 19.54 2.40
N VAL A 314 2.86 18.47 3.20
CA VAL A 314 1.87 17.38 3.22
C VAL A 314 0.50 17.91 3.66
N GLU A 315 0.45 18.68 4.76
CA GLU A 315 -0.76 19.33 5.24
C GLU A 315 -1.31 20.34 4.24
N GLN A 316 -0.46 21.19 3.67
CA GLN A 316 -0.85 22.13 2.62
C GLN A 316 -1.49 21.38 1.45
N CYS A 317 -0.89 20.30 0.95
CA CYS A 317 -1.48 19.51 -0.14
C CYS A 317 -2.89 18.97 0.19
N ALA A 318 -3.10 18.51 1.42
CA ALA A 318 -4.42 18.03 1.86
C ALA A 318 -5.44 19.17 1.91
N GLU A 319 -5.05 20.32 2.47
CA GLU A 319 -5.88 21.53 2.54
C GLU A 319 -6.25 22.06 1.15
N LEU A 320 -5.30 22.14 0.23
CA LEU A 320 -5.51 22.56 -1.16
C LEU A 320 -6.64 21.78 -1.84
N MET A 321 -6.63 20.46 -1.72
CA MET A 321 -7.63 19.59 -2.34
C MET A 321 -8.98 19.67 -1.60
N ALA A 322 -8.96 19.76 -0.26
CA ALA A 322 -10.17 19.90 0.53
C ALA A 322 -10.92 21.22 0.21
N ASP A 323 -10.18 22.32 0.05
CA ASP A 323 -10.73 23.63 -0.29
C ASP A 323 -11.30 23.68 -1.71
N ALA A 324 -10.71 22.90 -2.62
CA ALA A 324 -11.23 22.73 -3.97
C ALA A 324 -12.47 21.82 -4.05
N GLY A 325 -12.94 21.27 -2.93
CA GLY A 325 -14.07 20.32 -2.89
C GLY A 325 -13.75 18.95 -3.51
N GLY A 326 -12.47 18.62 -3.68
CA GLY A 326 -12.04 17.34 -4.19
C GLY A 326 -11.90 16.28 -3.10
N GLN A 327 -11.69 15.03 -3.53
CA GLN A 327 -11.53 13.93 -2.60
C GLN A 327 -10.14 13.95 -1.97
N VAL A 328 -10.10 13.99 -0.65
CA VAL A 328 -8.86 13.79 0.13
C VAL A 328 -8.84 12.38 0.69
N THR A 329 -7.81 11.60 0.33
CA THR A 329 -7.59 10.25 0.87
C THR A 329 -6.16 10.10 1.38
N ILE A 330 -5.97 9.18 2.32
CA ILE A 330 -4.67 8.84 2.88
C ILE A 330 -4.32 7.40 2.50
N ASN A 331 -3.11 7.18 2.01
CA ASN A 331 -2.48 5.86 1.99
C ASN A 331 -1.67 5.68 3.28
N LEU A 332 -2.27 5.06 4.29
CA LEU A 332 -1.60 4.85 5.57
C LEU A 332 -0.79 3.57 5.52
N LEU A 333 0.53 3.70 5.62
CA LEU A 333 1.48 2.59 5.66
C LEU A 333 1.48 1.97 7.07
N THR A 334 0.58 1.02 7.30
CA THR A 334 0.33 0.46 8.62
C THR A 334 1.41 -0.52 9.07
N PHE A 335 1.81 -0.40 10.33
CA PHE A 335 2.77 -1.27 10.99
C PHE A 335 2.31 -1.52 12.43
N PRO A 336 1.89 -2.75 12.79
CA PRO A 336 1.46 -3.08 14.15
C PRO A 336 2.55 -2.73 15.17
N GLY A 337 2.17 -1.97 16.20
CA GLY A 337 3.03 -1.43 17.25
C GLY A 337 3.47 0.02 17.03
N ILE A 338 3.39 0.53 15.79
CA ILE A 338 3.72 1.91 15.43
C ILE A 338 2.44 2.66 15.08
N SER A 339 1.77 2.30 13.97
CA SER A 339 0.61 3.06 13.46
C SER A 339 -0.60 3.04 14.39
N ASP A 340 -0.68 2.05 15.29
CA ASP A 340 -1.71 1.93 16.32
C ASP A 340 -1.24 2.39 17.71
N ALA A 341 -0.14 3.14 17.82
CA ALA A 341 0.23 3.80 19.06
C ALA A 341 -0.66 5.03 19.31
N GLN A 342 -1.05 5.27 20.56
CA GLN A 342 -2.00 6.33 20.90
C GLN A 342 -1.62 7.73 20.33
N PRO A 343 -0.36 8.20 20.40
CA PRO A 343 0.04 9.48 19.80
C PRO A 343 -0.14 9.54 18.27
N GLU A 344 0.15 8.45 17.55
CA GLU A 344 -0.05 8.37 16.09
C GLU A 344 -1.54 8.44 15.75
N ILE A 345 -2.38 7.77 16.55
CA ILE A 345 -3.84 7.81 16.38
C ILE A 345 -4.37 9.22 16.60
N ASP A 346 -3.91 9.90 17.65
CA ASP A 346 -4.36 11.26 17.98
C ASP A 346 -3.98 12.25 16.87
N ALA A 347 -2.74 12.17 16.37
CA ALA A 347 -2.29 12.98 15.24
C ALA A 347 -3.08 12.68 13.96
N LEU A 348 -3.34 11.40 13.67
CA LEU A 348 -4.12 10.99 12.49
C LEU A 348 -5.58 11.47 12.57
N VAL A 349 -6.22 11.37 13.74
CA VAL A 349 -7.59 11.87 13.96
C VAL A 349 -7.64 13.39 13.77
N ALA A 350 -6.67 14.13 14.31
CA ALA A 350 -6.58 15.58 14.13
C ALA A 350 -6.41 15.94 12.64
N PHE A 351 -5.52 15.24 11.91
CA PHE A 351 -5.32 15.45 10.48
C PHE A 351 -6.59 15.16 9.67
N VAL A 352 -7.28 14.05 9.96
CA VAL A 352 -8.55 13.69 9.30
C VAL A 352 -9.59 14.78 9.47
N GLN A 353 -9.78 15.26 10.70
CA GLN A 353 -10.78 16.27 11.02
C GLN A 353 -10.43 17.62 10.40
N LYS A 354 -9.17 18.07 10.50
CA LYS A 354 -8.68 19.33 9.93
C LYS A 354 -8.84 19.38 8.41
N HIS A 355 -8.45 18.31 7.72
CA HIS A 355 -8.37 18.29 6.26
C HIS A 355 -9.56 17.58 5.59
N ARG A 356 -10.64 17.30 6.34
CA ARG A 356 -11.87 16.68 5.82
C ARG A 356 -11.55 15.41 5.01
N VAL A 357 -10.69 14.55 5.56
CA VAL A 357 -10.26 13.33 4.88
C VAL A 357 -11.45 12.39 4.72
N HIS A 358 -11.68 11.95 3.48
CA HIS A 358 -12.82 11.12 3.11
C HIS A 358 -12.54 9.64 3.33
N GLN A 359 -11.29 9.21 3.12
CA GLN A 359 -10.90 7.81 3.24
C GLN A 359 -9.47 7.64 3.76
N ILE A 360 -9.28 6.68 4.66
CA ILE A 360 -7.96 6.09 4.93
C ILE A 360 -7.90 4.70 4.31
N GLN A 361 -6.93 4.53 3.42
CA GLN A 361 -6.57 3.26 2.82
C GLN A 361 -5.48 2.61 3.67
N LEU A 362 -5.86 1.54 4.37
CA LEU A 362 -5.02 0.81 5.30
C LEU A 362 -4.13 -0.17 4.52
N ARG A 363 -2.89 0.25 4.21
CA ARG A 363 -1.90 -0.55 3.49
C ARG A 363 -0.84 -1.07 4.44
N SER A 364 -0.75 -2.39 4.60
CA SER A 364 0.35 -2.99 5.33
C SER A 364 1.68 -2.53 4.73
N LEU A 365 2.55 -1.96 5.57
CA LEU A 365 3.89 -1.59 5.14
C LEU A 365 4.67 -2.86 4.76
N ASN A 366 5.19 -2.86 3.53
CA ASN A 366 5.99 -3.92 2.96
C ASN A 366 7.46 -3.71 3.29
N VAL A 367 7.95 -4.37 4.33
CA VAL A 367 9.31 -4.22 4.85
C VAL A 367 9.65 -5.36 5.79
N ASP A 368 10.93 -5.67 5.93
CA ASP A 368 11.46 -6.48 7.02
C ASP A 368 11.13 -5.83 8.39
N PRO A 369 10.38 -6.53 9.27
CA PRO A 369 10.01 -6.01 10.58
C PRO A 369 11.18 -5.58 11.47
N HIS A 370 12.22 -6.41 11.64
CA HIS A 370 13.34 -6.09 12.53
C HIS A 370 14.17 -4.94 11.96
N TRP A 371 14.46 -5.00 10.65
CA TRP A 371 15.23 -3.96 9.96
C TRP A 371 14.58 -2.57 10.05
N LEU A 372 13.24 -2.48 9.94
CA LEU A 372 12.51 -1.23 10.13
C LEU A 372 12.64 -0.74 11.59
N LEU A 373 12.38 -1.61 12.56
CA LEU A 373 12.36 -1.25 13.98
C LEU A 373 13.71 -0.73 14.50
N GLU A 374 14.82 -1.16 13.89
CA GLU A 374 16.16 -0.61 14.17
C GLU A 374 16.37 0.83 13.66
N ARG A 375 15.56 1.26 12.68
CA ARG A 375 15.74 2.54 11.95
C ARG A 375 14.71 3.59 12.34
N ILE A 376 13.61 3.19 12.97
CA ILE A 376 12.57 4.10 13.44
C ILE A 376 12.94 4.62 14.84
N PRO A 377 12.87 5.94 15.07
CA PRO A 377 13.21 6.53 16.36
C PRO A 377 12.15 6.18 17.42
N HIS A 378 12.65 5.93 18.64
CA HIS A 378 11.92 5.69 19.88
C HIS A 378 10.83 4.59 19.82
N PRO A 379 10.98 3.51 20.63
CA PRO A 379 9.95 2.48 20.73
C PRO A 379 8.57 3.05 21.06
N THR A 380 7.56 2.56 20.35
CA THR A 380 6.15 2.85 20.60
C THR A 380 5.43 1.60 21.11
N ARG A 381 4.21 1.81 21.64
CA ARG A 381 3.33 0.74 22.08
C ARG A 381 1.98 0.86 21.43
N GLY A 382 1.66 -0.12 20.57
CA GLY A 382 0.39 -0.19 19.87
C GLY A 382 -0.76 -0.68 20.76
N ILE A 383 -1.97 -0.19 20.52
CA ILE A 383 -3.20 -0.64 21.20
C ILE A 383 -3.83 -1.88 20.57
N GLY A 384 -3.24 -2.40 19.48
CA GLY A 384 -3.77 -3.45 18.64
C GLY A 384 -4.52 -2.90 17.43
N MET A 385 -4.16 -3.36 16.23
CA MET A 385 -4.70 -2.88 14.96
C MET A 385 -6.23 -2.99 14.83
N ARG A 386 -6.88 -3.95 15.50
CA ARG A 386 -8.36 -4.03 15.53
C ARG A 386 -8.98 -2.92 16.36
N ARG A 387 -8.37 -2.59 17.50
CA ARG A 387 -8.81 -1.46 18.33
C ARG A 387 -8.56 -0.16 17.61
N PHE A 388 -7.40 0.00 16.97
CA PHE A 388 -7.08 1.12 16.09
C PHE A 388 -8.19 1.41 15.06
N VAL A 389 -8.64 0.37 14.31
CA VAL A 389 -9.74 0.53 13.35
C VAL A 389 -11.03 0.99 14.04
N ARG A 390 -11.41 0.39 15.18
CA ARG A 390 -12.60 0.80 15.94
C ARG A 390 -12.50 2.25 16.42
N ASP A 391 -11.34 2.65 16.93
CA ASP A 391 -11.12 3.98 17.48
C ASP A 391 -11.20 5.04 16.38
N LEU A 392 -10.62 4.79 15.19
CA LEU A 392 -10.78 5.67 14.04
C LEU A 392 -12.25 5.78 13.60
N THR A 393 -12.97 4.66 13.49
CA THR A 393 -14.40 4.67 13.14
C THR A 393 -15.24 5.45 14.16
N ALA A 394 -14.92 5.35 15.44
CA ALA A 394 -15.65 6.04 16.50
C ALA A 394 -15.34 7.54 16.56
N ARG A 395 -14.09 7.95 16.28
CA ARG A 395 -13.61 9.33 16.44
C ARG A 395 -13.74 10.19 15.18
N CYS A 396 -13.89 9.56 14.01
CA CYS A 396 -13.97 10.24 12.72
C CYS A 396 -15.28 9.87 12.00
N ALA A 397 -16.37 10.56 12.35
CA ALA A 397 -17.67 10.35 11.71
C ALA A 397 -17.58 10.57 10.18
N GLY A 398 -18.15 9.65 9.40
CA GLY A 398 -18.16 9.71 7.93
C GLY A 398 -16.87 9.24 7.26
N LEU A 399 -15.77 9.05 7.99
CA LEU A 399 -14.51 8.55 7.44
C LEU A 399 -14.67 7.10 6.94
N GLN A 400 -14.29 6.86 5.69
CA GLN A 400 -14.21 5.52 5.14
C GLN A 400 -12.86 4.88 5.46
N LEU A 401 -12.87 3.67 6.03
CA LEU A 401 -11.68 2.85 6.20
C LEU A 401 -11.73 1.73 5.19
N GLY A 402 -10.68 1.58 4.38
CA GLY A 402 -10.70 0.60 3.31
C GLY A 402 -9.32 0.33 2.77
N ASN A 403 -9.28 -0.06 1.51
CA ASN A 403 -8.05 -0.32 0.79
C ASN A 403 -8.08 0.38 -0.57
N PHE A 404 -9.19 0.43 -1.27
CA PHE A 404 -9.15 0.82 -2.67
C PHE A 404 -9.59 2.27 -2.89
N THR A 405 -8.93 2.94 -3.83
CA THR A 405 -9.41 4.23 -4.35
C THR A 405 -10.74 4.00 -5.06
N ARG A 406 -11.72 4.84 -4.76
CA ARG A 406 -13.04 4.86 -5.41
C ARG A 406 -13.15 6.12 -6.25
N PRO A 407 -13.91 6.10 -7.35
CA PRO A 407 -14.16 7.30 -8.13
C PRO A 407 -14.81 8.39 -7.26
N TRP A 408 -14.45 9.64 -7.53
CA TRP A 408 -15.04 10.84 -6.94
C TRP A 408 -15.82 11.59 -8.00
N ARG A 409 -17.12 11.76 -7.75
CA ARG A 409 -18.00 12.50 -8.65
C ARG A 409 -17.63 13.98 -8.58
N VAL A 410 -17.53 14.62 -9.75
CA VAL A 410 -17.49 16.08 -9.83
C VAL A 410 -18.87 16.56 -9.37
N ALA A 411 -18.92 17.46 -8.38
CA ALA A 411 -20.18 18.08 -8.01
C ALA A 411 -20.72 18.85 -9.23
N GLU A 412 -21.98 18.62 -9.61
CA GLU A 412 -22.62 19.48 -10.60
C GLU A 412 -22.64 20.91 -10.03
N PRO A 413 -22.28 21.93 -10.82
CA PRO A 413 -22.51 23.30 -10.39
C PRO A 413 -23.99 23.43 -10.10
N ILE A 414 -24.34 23.90 -8.90
CA ILE A 414 -25.71 24.25 -8.55
C ILE A 414 -26.16 25.26 -9.60
N SER A 415 -27.06 24.85 -10.48
CA SER A 415 -27.70 25.71 -11.46
C SER A 415 -28.30 26.90 -10.70
N ALA A 416 -27.74 28.08 -10.92
CA ALA A 416 -28.23 29.35 -10.36
C ALA A 416 -29.59 29.73 -10.95
#